data_AF-A0A3S1LDV9-F1
#
_entry.id   AF-A0A3S1LDV9-F1
#
_cell.length_a   1.000
_cell.length_b   1.000
_cell.length_c   1.000
_cell.angle_alpha   90.00
_cell.angle_beta   90.00
_cell.angle_gamma   90.00
#
_symmetry.space_group_name_H-M   'P 1'
#
loop_
_entity.id
_entity.type
_entity.pdbx_description
1 polymer ?
#
loop_
_entity_poly.entity_id
_entity_poly.type
_entity_poly.pdbx_seq_one_letter_code
_entity_poly.pdbx_strand_id
1 'polypeptide(L)'
;MDGSLVPVPAANKQAYLAVAAKQAAVIKEHGATRVVEAWGDDVPDGEITDYRSAVKATGDEVVVYAWVEWPSKQVRDDAWKKVIADPRMYADTMPYDNQRRVHGGFALILDA
;
A
#
# COMPACT_ATOMS: atom_id res chain seq x y z
N MET A 1 11.00 5.93 -2.38
CA MET A 1 9.57 5.62 -2.17
C MET A 1 9.39 4.14 -1.97
N ASP A 2 8.30 3.74 -1.33
CA ASP A 2 7.82 2.36 -1.40
C ASP A 2 6.47 2.35 -2.10
N GLY A 3 6.29 1.45 -3.06
CA GLY A 3 5.04 1.28 -3.81
C GLY A 3 4.38 -0.05 -3.47
N SER A 4 3.06 -0.12 -3.58
CA SER A 4 2.30 -1.35 -3.37
C SER A 4 1.04 -1.41 -4.22
N LEU A 5 0.66 -2.65 -4.58
CA LEU A 5 -0.63 -2.98 -5.15
C LEU A 5 -1.32 -3.97 -4.21
N VAL A 6 -2.57 -3.71 -3.88
CA VAL A 6 -3.34 -4.53 -2.93
C VAL A 6 -4.69 -4.92 -3.54
N PRO A 7 -5.03 -6.22 -3.65
CA PRO A 7 -6.35 -6.66 -4.08
C PRO A 7 -7.33 -6.63 -2.91
N VAL A 8 -8.28 -5.69 -2.91
CA VAL A 8 -9.24 -5.50 -1.81
C VAL A 8 -10.65 -5.82 -2.31
N PRO A 9 -11.43 -6.71 -1.66
CA PRO A 9 -12.83 -6.91 -2.02
C PRO A 9 -13.60 -5.59 -2.04
N ALA A 10 -14.44 -5.34 -3.06
CA ALA A 10 -15.14 -4.06 -3.20
C ALA A 10 -15.97 -3.71 -1.96
N ALA A 11 -16.62 -4.71 -1.36
CA ALA A 11 -17.40 -4.56 -0.13
C ALA A 11 -16.56 -4.08 1.07
N ASN A 12 -15.24 -4.23 1.03
CA ASN A 12 -14.32 -3.93 2.13
C ASN A 12 -13.66 -2.56 2.04
N LYS A 13 -14.04 -1.69 1.08
CA LYS A 13 -13.43 -0.36 0.90
C LYS A 13 -13.28 0.45 2.19
N GLN A 14 -14.34 0.51 3.00
CA GLN A 14 -14.32 1.27 4.26
C GLN A 14 -13.47 0.61 5.34
N ALA A 15 -13.52 -0.72 5.44
CA ALA A 15 -12.67 -1.47 6.37
C ALA A 15 -11.19 -1.28 6.03
N TYR A 16 -10.86 -1.33 4.73
CA TYR A 16 -9.51 -1.06 4.24
C TYR A 16 -9.04 0.35 4.59
N LEU A 17 -9.85 1.37 4.29
CA LEU A 17 -9.54 2.76 4.60
C LEU A 17 -9.27 2.98 6.10
N ALA A 18 -10.08 2.35 6.96
CA ALA A 18 -9.90 2.45 8.41
C ALA A 18 -8.57 1.85 8.89
N VAL A 19 -8.19 0.67 8.37
CA VAL A 19 -6.90 0.03 8.70
C VAL A 19 -5.73 0.85 8.15
N ALA A 20 -5.82 1.27 6.88
CA ALA A 20 -4.77 2.04 6.23
C ALA A 20 -4.54 3.40 6.91
N ALA A 21 -5.60 4.07 7.38
CA ALA A 21 -5.48 5.33 8.12
C ALA A 21 -4.70 5.18 9.44
N LYS A 22 -4.93 4.09 10.19
CA LYS A 22 -4.18 3.80 11.42
C LYS A 22 -2.71 3.48 11.12
N GLN A 23 -2.46 2.65 10.11
CA GLN A 23 -1.10 2.30 9.68
C GLN A 23 -0.34 3.53 9.16
N ALA A 24 -1.01 4.38 8.38
CA ALA A 24 -0.45 5.63 7.87
C ALA A 24 -0.01 6.56 9.01
N ALA A 25 -0.77 6.64 10.10
CA ALA A 25 -0.39 7.43 11.27
C ALA A 25 0.94 6.95 11.88
N VAL A 26 1.09 5.64 12.09
CA VAL A 26 2.33 5.03 12.61
C VAL A 26 3.51 5.24 11.64
N ILE A 27 3.28 5.04 10.35
CA ILE A 27 4.31 5.24 9.30
C ILE A 27 4.80 6.69 9.29
N LYS A 28 3.89 7.66 9.41
CA LYS A 28 4.22 9.09 9.47
C LYS A 28 4.95 9.48 10.76
N GLU A 29 4.56 8.91 11.91
CA GLU A 29 5.29 9.10 13.18
C GLU A 29 6.76 8.67 13.09
N HIS A 30 7.08 7.73 12.19
CA HIS A 30 8.44 7.24 11.97
C HIS A 30 9.19 7.91 10.80
N GLY A 31 8.65 8.99 10.23
CA GLY A 31 9.39 9.87 9.33
C GLY A 31 9.00 9.81 7.85
N ALA A 32 7.90 9.12 7.51
CA ALA A 32 7.33 9.25 6.17
C ALA A 32 6.75 10.66 5.98
N THR A 33 6.99 11.25 4.80
CA THR A 33 6.47 12.58 4.44
C THR A 33 5.03 12.49 3.95
N ARG A 34 4.70 11.40 3.27
CA ARG A 34 3.38 11.17 2.68
C ARG A 34 3.07 9.68 2.66
N VAL A 35 1.81 9.35 2.91
CA VAL A 35 1.23 8.02 2.71
C VAL A 35 -0.02 8.22 1.87
N VAL A 36 -0.14 7.49 0.78
CA VAL A 36 -1.27 7.61 -0.13
C VAL A 36 -1.83 6.22 -0.43
N GLU A 37 -3.16 6.14 -0.40
CA GLU A 37 -3.96 4.98 -0.74
C GLU A 37 -4.96 5.41 -1.81
N ALA A 38 -4.79 4.93 -3.04
CA ALA A 38 -5.65 5.27 -4.17
C ALA A 38 -6.50 4.07 -4.58
N TRP A 39 -7.82 4.18 -4.40
CA TRP A 39 -8.79 3.17 -4.81
C TRP A 39 -8.93 3.15 -6.33
N GLY A 40 -8.88 1.97 -6.96
CA GLY A 40 -9.10 1.83 -8.40
C GLY A 40 -10.44 2.40 -8.83
N ASP A 41 -10.41 3.29 -9.82
CA ASP A 41 -11.58 3.99 -10.37
C ASP A 41 -11.79 3.57 -11.84
N ASP A 42 -10.80 3.87 -12.69
CA ASP A 42 -10.75 3.45 -14.10
C ASP A 42 -9.46 2.64 -14.35
N VAL A 43 -9.52 1.34 -14.07
CA VAL A 43 -8.38 0.42 -14.19
C VAL A 43 -8.66 -0.55 -15.36
N PRO A 44 -8.05 -0.34 -16.54
CA PRO A 44 -8.34 -1.15 -17.71
C PRO A 44 -7.74 -2.55 -17.58
N ASP A 45 -8.46 -3.53 -18.14
CA ASP A 45 -7.93 -4.87 -18.34
C ASP A 45 -6.96 -4.88 -19.53
N GLY A 46 -5.83 -5.57 -19.37
CA GLY A 46 -4.80 -5.71 -20.39
C GLY A 46 -4.85 -7.07 -21.05
N GLU A 47 -4.23 -7.20 -22.22
CA GLU A 47 -4.14 -8.50 -22.93
C GLU A 47 -3.01 -9.39 -22.40
N ILE A 48 -1.89 -8.78 -21.97
CA ILE A 48 -0.69 -9.49 -21.49
C ILE A 48 -0.51 -9.28 -19.98
N THR A 49 -0.65 -8.04 -19.52
CA THR A 49 -0.52 -7.64 -18.11
C THR A 49 -1.40 -6.44 -17.83
N ASP A 50 -1.84 -6.34 -16.58
CA ASP A 50 -2.56 -5.20 -16.03
C ASP A 50 -2.42 -5.17 -14.50
N TYR A 51 -3.01 -4.17 -13.85
CA TYR A 51 -2.96 -4.03 -12.41
C TYR A 51 -3.66 -5.17 -11.67
N ARG A 52 -4.76 -5.72 -12.22
CA ARG A 52 -5.52 -6.81 -11.59
C ARG A 52 -4.70 -8.11 -11.64
N SER A 53 -4.11 -8.45 -12.77
CA SER A 53 -3.27 -9.63 -12.96
C SER A 53 -1.96 -9.54 -12.18
N ALA A 54 -1.40 -8.34 -11.98
CA ALA A 54 -0.23 -8.12 -11.12
C ALA A 54 -0.44 -8.60 -9.67
N VAL A 55 -1.65 -8.47 -9.14
CA VAL A 55 -2.04 -8.96 -7.80
C VAL A 55 -2.91 -10.21 -7.83
N LYS A 56 -3.09 -10.83 -9.01
CA LYS A 56 -4.03 -11.96 -9.20
C LYS A 56 -5.40 -11.68 -8.56
N ALA A 57 -5.96 -10.51 -8.82
CA ALA A 57 -7.27 -10.12 -8.30
C ALA A 57 -8.35 -11.09 -8.80
N THR A 58 -9.28 -11.47 -7.93
CA THR A 58 -10.39 -12.39 -8.22
C THR A 58 -11.72 -11.70 -7.96
N GLY A 59 -12.77 -12.15 -8.64
CA GLY A 59 -14.14 -11.67 -8.42
C GLY A 59 -14.26 -10.13 -8.45
N ASP A 60 -14.88 -9.59 -7.41
CA ASP A 60 -15.16 -8.17 -7.21
C ASP A 60 -14.03 -7.39 -6.52
N GLU A 61 -12.82 -7.95 -6.44
CA GLU A 61 -11.69 -7.23 -5.87
C GLU A 61 -11.30 -6.03 -6.73
N VAL A 62 -10.97 -4.93 -6.05
CA VAL A 62 -10.47 -3.68 -6.62
C VAL A 62 -9.01 -3.53 -6.21
N VAL A 63 -8.18 -3.07 -7.15
CA VAL A 63 -6.78 -2.78 -6.87
C VAL A 63 -6.67 -1.44 -6.16
N VAL A 64 -5.97 -1.43 -5.03
CA VAL A 64 -5.47 -0.20 -4.42
C VAL A 64 -4.05 0.03 -4.86
N TYR A 65 -3.78 1.21 -5.41
CA TYR A 65 -2.44 1.70 -5.70
C TYR A 65 -1.97 2.56 -4.51
N ALA A 66 -0.94 2.09 -3.82
CA ALA A 66 -0.49 2.67 -2.56
C ALA A 66 0.98 3.06 -2.63
N TRP A 67 1.35 4.15 -1.98
CA TRP A 67 2.76 4.48 -1.81
C TRP A 67 3.07 5.26 -0.54
N VAL A 68 4.33 5.14 -0.12
CA VAL A 68 4.92 5.90 0.97
C VAL A 68 6.13 6.69 0.45
N GLU A 69 6.10 7.99 0.71
CA GLU A 69 7.21 8.90 0.42
C GLU A 69 8.06 9.09 1.67
N TRP A 70 9.37 9.16 1.44
CA TRP A 70 10.37 9.24 2.49
C TRP A 70 11.40 10.31 2.11
N PRO A 71 11.96 11.06 3.07
CA PRO A 71 12.98 12.07 2.80
C PRO A 71 14.25 11.50 2.16
N SER A 72 14.62 10.27 2.52
CA SER A 72 15.77 9.57 1.96
C SER A 72 15.65 8.06 2.16
N LYS A 73 16.47 7.28 1.45
CA LYS A 73 16.57 5.83 1.65
C LYS A 73 17.02 5.46 3.07
N GLN A 74 17.93 6.24 3.66
CA GLN A 74 18.39 5.99 5.02
C GLN A 74 17.23 6.15 6.03
N VAL A 75 16.47 7.25 5.92
CA VAL A 75 15.31 7.48 6.80
C VAL A 75 14.29 6.36 6.64
N ARG A 76 13.98 5.98 5.39
CA ARG A 76 13.10 4.86 5.08
C ARG A 76 13.54 3.56 5.75
N ASP A 77 14.79 3.18 5.58
CA ASP A 77 15.30 1.89 6.06
C ASP A 77 15.31 1.84 7.61
N ASP A 78 15.60 2.95 8.28
CA ASP A 78 15.54 3.04 9.74
C ASP A 78 14.10 3.12 10.26
N ALA A 79 13.20 3.78 9.54
CA ALA A 79 11.78 3.86 9.86
C ALA A 79 11.13 2.48 9.79
N TRP A 80 11.37 1.70 8.74
CA TRP A 80 10.76 0.37 8.59
C TRP A 80 11.11 -0.59 9.72
N LYS A 81 12.32 -0.52 10.29
CA LYS A 81 12.70 -1.31 11.48
C LYS A 81 11.79 -1.01 12.66
N LYS A 82 11.38 0.25 12.82
CA LYS A 82 10.51 0.71 13.92
C LYS A 82 9.04 0.40 13.61
N VAL A 83 8.59 0.69 12.39
CA VAL A 83 7.22 0.43 11.93
C VAL A 83 6.87 -1.05 12.09
N ILE A 84 7.72 -1.96 11.61
CA ILE A 84 7.47 -3.42 11.70
C ILE A 84 7.52 -3.93 13.14
N ALA A 85 8.26 -3.25 14.03
CA ALA A 85 8.29 -3.59 15.45
C ALA A 85 7.11 -2.99 16.24
N ASP A 86 6.36 -2.04 15.66
CA ASP A 86 5.27 -1.37 16.33
C ASP A 86 4.00 -2.25 16.33
N PRO A 87 3.48 -2.66 17.52
CA PRO A 87 2.31 -3.52 17.59
C PRO A 87 1.05 -2.89 16.99
N ARG A 88 0.99 -1.55 16.89
CA ARG A 88 -0.15 -0.83 16.29
C ARG A 88 -0.32 -1.17 14.80
N MET A 89 0.74 -1.62 14.11
CA MET A 89 0.65 -2.04 12.71
C MET A 89 -0.16 -3.32 12.50
N TYR A 90 -0.34 -4.12 13.55
CA TYR A 90 -0.99 -5.43 13.52
C TYR A 90 -2.24 -5.51 14.39
N ALA A 91 -2.77 -4.36 14.84
CA ALA A 91 -3.89 -4.30 15.76
C ALA A 91 -5.23 -4.72 15.13
N ASP A 92 -5.34 -4.65 13.81
CA ASP A 92 -6.55 -4.96 13.06
C ASP A 92 -6.34 -6.13 12.09
N THR A 93 -7.40 -6.88 11.81
CA THR A 93 -7.40 -7.91 10.76
C THR A 93 -7.36 -7.23 9.39
N MET A 94 -6.44 -7.67 8.52
CA MET A 94 -6.38 -7.15 7.15
C MET A 94 -7.65 -7.55 6.38
N PRO A 95 -8.39 -6.60 5.79
CA PRO A 95 -9.63 -6.89 5.07
C PRO A 95 -9.39 -7.32 3.61
N TYR A 96 -8.22 -7.92 3.35
CA TYR A 96 -7.74 -8.36 2.05
C TYR A 96 -6.70 -9.49 2.22
N ASP A 97 -6.39 -10.18 1.13
CA ASP A 97 -5.35 -11.21 1.12
C ASP A 97 -3.96 -10.60 0.96
N ASN A 98 -3.23 -10.48 2.06
CA ASN A 98 -1.88 -9.90 2.06
C ASN A 98 -0.84 -10.77 1.33
N GLN A 99 -1.11 -12.04 1.02
CA GLN A 99 -0.16 -12.89 0.26
C GLN A 99 -0.06 -12.47 -1.22
N ARG A 100 -1.10 -11.81 -1.73
CA ARG A 100 -1.17 -11.33 -3.12
C ARG A 100 -0.76 -9.86 -3.28
N ARG A 101 -0.40 -9.20 -2.17
CA ARG A 101 0.14 -7.84 -2.22
C ARG A 101 1.47 -7.83 -2.98
N VAL A 102 1.57 -6.95 -3.97
CA VAL A 102 2.84 -6.59 -4.60
C VAL A 102 3.42 -5.40 -3.84
N HIS A 103 4.71 -5.44 -3.50
CA HIS A 103 5.40 -4.37 -2.77
C HIS A 103 6.85 -4.25 -3.26
N GLY A 104 7.38 -3.03 -3.29
CA GLY A 104 8.78 -2.78 -3.60
C GLY A 104 9.24 -1.38 -3.23
N GLY A 105 10.56 -1.21 -3.13
CA GLY A 105 11.20 0.08 -2.91
C GLY A 105 11.76 0.65 -4.21
N PHE A 106 11.56 1.95 -4.44
CA PHE A 106 11.90 2.64 -5.68
C PHE A 106 12.71 3.92 -5.41
N ALA A 107 13.73 4.17 -6.23
CA ALA A 107 14.42 5.45 -6.28
C ALA A 107 13.66 6.41 -7.20
N LEU A 108 13.51 7.67 -6.77
CA LEU A 108 12.94 8.72 -7.61
C LEU A 108 13.94 9.07 -8.71
N ILE A 109 13.48 9.06 -9.97
CA ILE A 109 14.26 9.48 -11.14
C ILE A 109 13.69 10.74 -11.80
N LEU A 110 12.45 11.11 -11.45
CA LEU A 110 11.74 12.30 -11.91
C LEU A 110 10.72 12.70 -10.85
N ASP A 111 10.69 13.98 -10.48
CA ASP A 111 9.73 14.62 -9.58
C ASP A 111 9.66 16.10 -10.00
N ALA A 112 8.51 16.56 -10.51
CA ALA A 112 8.35 17.81 -11.25
C ALA A 112 7.11 18.59 -10.82
#